data_AF-A0A0D3EDL2-F1
#
_entry.id   AF-A0A0D3EDL2-F1
#
_cell.length_a   1.000
_cell.length_b   1.000
_cell.length_c   1.000
_cell.angle_alpha   90.00
_cell.angle_beta   90.00
_cell.angle_gamma   90.00
#
_symmetry.space_group_name_H-M   'P 1'
#
loop_
_entity.id
_entity.type
_entity.pdbx_description
1 polymer ?
#
loop_
_entity_poly.entity_id
_entity_poly.type
_entity_poly.pdbx_seq_one_letter_code
_entity_poly.pdbx_strand_id
1 'polypeptide(L)'
;MSRIDDAVKRILRIKFTMGLFEEPLADLTFANQLGSKEHRELAREAVRKSLVLLKNGKKGDNPLLPLPKKTGKILVAGTHADNLGYQCGGWTITWQGLDGNDLTIGTTILAAVKNTVAPTTQVVYNQNPDANFVKSGEFDYAIVVVGEPPYAEMYGDSTNLTISEPGPSTIGNVCGSMKCVVVVVSGRPVVMEPYVSTIDALVAAWLPGTEGQGVADALFGDYGFTGKLARTWFKSVNQLPMNVGDQHYDPLYPFGFGLTTQPAKL
;
A
#
# COMPACT_ATOMS: atom_id res chain seq x y z
N MET A 1 -37.04 34.11 -8.18
CA MET A 1 -37.51 32.87 -7.51
C MET A 1 -37.06 31.60 -8.23
N SER A 2 -37.04 31.56 -9.57
CA SER A 2 -36.65 30.39 -10.39
C SER A 2 -35.33 29.68 -10.01
N ARG A 3 -34.27 30.40 -9.59
CA ARG A 3 -33.01 29.78 -9.13
C ARG A 3 -33.18 28.95 -7.86
N ILE A 4 -33.95 29.47 -6.90
CA ILE A 4 -34.27 28.76 -5.66
C ILE A 4 -35.20 27.59 -5.97
N ASP A 5 -36.20 27.78 -6.84
CA ASP A 5 -37.11 26.71 -7.25
C ASP A 5 -36.36 25.56 -7.94
N ASP A 6 -35.40 25.84 -8.83
CA ASP A 6 -34.56 24.81 -9.44
C ASP A 6 -33.69 24.07 -8.41
N ALA A 7 -33.06 24.80 -7.47
CA ALA A 7 -32.23 24.19 -6.44
C ALA A 7 -33.04 23.28 -5.52
N VAL A 8 -34.18 23.76 -5.02
CA VAL A 8 -35.07 23.00 -4.15
C VAL A 8 -35.66 21.80 -4.89
N LYS A 9 -36.06 21.97 -6.16
CA LYS A 9 -36.58 20.86 -6.98
C LYS A 9 -35.57 19.74 -7.14
N ARG A 10 -34.27 20.05 -7.28
CA ARG A 10 -33.21 19.02 -7.35
C ARG A 10 -33.04 18.29 -6.02
N ILE A 11 -33.03 19.02 -4.91
CA ILE A 11 -32.90 18.44 -3.56
C ILE A 11 -34.09 17.53 -3.26
N LEU A 12 -35.31 18.03 -3.44
CA LEU A 12 -36.52 17.28 -3.15
C LEU A 12 -36.67 16.07 -4.07
N ARG A 13 -36.33 16.20 -5.36
CA ARG A 13 -36.33 15.05 -6.28
C ARG A 13 -35.51 13.90 -5.73
N ILE A 14 -34.27 14.14 -5.27
CA ILE A 14 -33.43 13.06 -4.73
C ILE A 14 -34.03 12.49 -3.45
N LYS A 15 -34.47 13.34 -2.51
CA LYS A 15 -35.09 12.88 -1.25
C LYS A 15 -36.30 11.98 -1.48
N PHE A 16 -37.19 12.34 -2.42
CA PHE A 16 -38.33 11.49 -2.79
C PHE A 16 -37.90 10.24 -3.55
N THR A 17 -36.97 10.36 -4.51
CA THR A 17 -36.54 9.21 -5.33
C THR A 17 -35.88 8.13 -4.49
N MET A 18 -35.12 8.50 -3.45
CA MET A 18 -34.44 7.55 -2.58
C MET A 18 -35.30 7.04 -1.41
N GLY A 19 -36.58 7.41 -1.35
CA GLY A 19 -37.49 6.96 -0.29
C GLY A 19 -37.27 7.59 1.08
N LEU A 20 -36.54 8.72 1.17
CA LEU A 20 -36.20 9.34 2.46
C LEU A 20 -37.44 9.87 3.21
N PHE A 21 -38.54 10.13 2.51
CA PHE A 21 -39.80 10.55 3.13
C PHE A 21 -40.57 9.36 3.72
N GLU A 22 -40.41 8.17 3.15
CA GLU A 22 -41.02 6.92 3.61
C GLU A 22 -40.22 6.28 4.74
N GLU A 23 -38.89 6.26 4.63
CA GLU A 23 -37.96 5.68 5.61
C GLU A 23 -36.93 6.72 6.10
N PRO A 24 -37.35 7.68 6.94
CA PRO A 24 -36.47 8.77 7.39
C PRO A 24 -35.53 8.38 8.55
N LEU A 25 -35.74 7.22 9.16
CA LEU A 25 -34.99 6.75 10.34
C LEU A 25 -34.08 5.59 9.97
N ALA A 26 -33.01 5.41 10.74
CA ALA A 26 -32.08 4.31 10.54
C ALA A 26 -32.75 2.96 10.86
N ASP A 27 -32.50 1.96 10.02
CA ASP A 27 -32.80 0.57 10.30
C ASP A 27 -31.65 -0.07 11.09
N LEU A 28 -31.91 -0.35 12.36
CA LEU A 28 -30.92 -0.91 13.28
C LEU A 28 -30.57 -2.38 13.00
N THR A 29 -31.32 -3.07 12.14
CA THR A 29 -30.99 -4.45 11.73
C THR A 29 -29.68 -4.52 10.92
N PHE A 30 -29.25 -3.42 10.30
CA PHE A 30 -27.99 -3.34 9.57
C PHE A 30 -26.75 -3.03 10.44
N ALA A 31 -26.89 -2.89 11.75
CA ALA A 31 -25.75 -2.57 12.63
C ALA A 31 -24.59 -3.58 12.51
N ASN A 32 -24.91 -4.85 12.22
CA ASN A 32 -23.92 -5.91 12.02
C ASN A 32 -23.17 -5.84 10.68
N GLN A 33 -23.59 -4.98 9.74
CA GLN A 33 -22.87 -4.77 8.48
C GLN A 33 -21.57 -3.99 8.68
N LEU A 34 -21.49 -3.20 9.76
CA LEU A 34 -20.29 -2.42 10.07
C LEU A 34 -19.10 -3.35 10.34
N GLY A 35 -18.13 -3.34 9.42
CA GLY A 35 -16.92 -4.14 9.54
C GLY A 35 -17.15 -5.65 9.42
N SER A 36 -18.22 -6.07 8.73
CA SER A 36 -18.55 -7.49 8.49
C SER A 36 -17.40 -8.24 7.81
N LYS A 37 -17.35 -9.56 8.03
CA LYS A 37 -16.28 -10.41 7.47
C LYS A 37 -16.31 -10.37 5.94
N GLU A 38 -17.49 -10.40 5.35
CA GLU A 38 -17.68 -10.40 3.90
C GLU A 38 -17.13 -9.11 3.27
N HIS A 39 -17.34 -7.95 3.91
CA HIS A 39 -16.77 -6.69 3.45
C HIS A 39 -15.24 -6.64 3.62
N ARG A 40 -14.71 -7.25 4.68
CA ARG A 40 -13.25 -7.37 4.87
C ARG A 40 -12.61 -8.29 3.84
N GLU A 41 -13.24 -9.41 3.49
CA GLU A 41 -12.73 -10.27 2.41
C GLU A 41 -12.77 -9.56 1.05
N LEU A 42 -13.81 -8.78 0.77
CA LEU A 42 -13.86 -7.94 -0.43
C LEU A 42 -12.75 -6.87 -0.42
N ALA A 43 -12.51 -6.23 0.72
CA ALA A 43 -11.44 -5.25 0.87
C ALA A 43 -10.05 -5.90 0.70
N ARG A 44 -9.80 -7.08 1.29
CA ARG A 44 -8.59 -7.88 1.07
C ARG A 44 -8.37 -8.22 -0.40
N GLU A 45 -9.44 -8.57 -1.11
CA GLU A 45 -9.39 -8.79 -2.56
C GLU A 45 -9.03 -7.51 -3.33
N ALA A 46 -9.62 -6.38 -2.96
CA ALA A 46 -9.30 -5.09 -3.58
C ALA A 46 -7.84 -4.70 -3.34
N VAL A 47 -7.32 -4.94 -2.12
CA VAL A 47 -5.91 -4.72 -1.78
C VAL A 47 -5.02 -5.52 -2.71
N ARG A 48 -5.15 -6.85 -2.77
CA ARG A 48 -4.24 -7.67 -3.62
C ARG A 48 -4.31 -7.29 -5.10
N LYS A 49 -5.48 -6.88 -5.60
CA LYS A 49 -5.67 -6.45 -7.00
C LYS A 49 -5.12 -5.05 -7.29
N SER A 50 -5.00 -4.18 -6.28
CA SER A 50 -4.47 -2.82 -6.44
C SER A 50 -2.94 -2.79 -6.51
N LEU A 51 -2.27 -3.77 -5.91
CA LEU A 51 -0.81 -3.81 -5.84
C LEU A 51 -0.17 -3.85 -7.23
N VAL A 52 0.80 -2.96 -7.45
CA VAL A 52 1.57 -2.92 -8.70
C VAL A 52 3.01 -3.33 -8.43
N LEU A 53 3.44 -4.43 -9.04
CA LEU A 53 4.81 -4.90 -8.96
C LEU A 53 5.68 -4.10 -9.95
N LEU A 54 6.56 -3.27 -9.43
CA LEU A 54 7.40 -2.37 -10.22
C LEU A 54 8.76 -2.99 -10.59
N LYS A 55 9.29 -3.84 -9.71
CA LYS A 55 10.56 -4.54 -9.89
C LYS A 55 10.48 -5.92 -9.23
N ASN A 56 11.10 -6.93 -9.83
CA ASN A 56 11.20 -8.27 -9.25
C ASN A 56 12.49 -9.00 -9.69
N GLY A 57 13.63 -8.57 -9.13
CA GLY A 57 14.97 -9.03 -9.45
C GLY A 57 15.87 -7.89 -9.98
N LYS A 58 17.17 -7.98 -9.69
CA LYS A 58 18.19 -7.17 -10.39
C LYS A 58 18.50 -7.81 -11.75
N LYS A 59 19.08 -7.04 -12.66
CA LYS A 59 19.36 -7.52 -14.03
C LYS A 59 20.29 -8.75 -13.97
N GLY A 60 19.79 -9.89 -14.43
CA GLY A 60 20.52 -11.17 -14.41
C GLY A 60 20.20 -12.08 -13.23
N ASP A 61 19.41 -11.62 -12.25
CA ASP A 61 18.99 -12.43 -11.10
C ASP A 61 17.65 -13.12 -11.33
N ASN A 62 17.41 -14.19 -10.59
CA ASN A 62 16.09 -14.81 -10.49
C ASN A 62 15.09 -13.87 -9.78
N PRO A 63 13.80 -13.92 -10.13
CA PRO A 63 12.76 -13.19 -9.42
C PRO A 63 12.76 -13.49 -7.91
N LEU A 64 12.54 -12.46 -7.07
CA LEU A 64 12.45 -12.61 -5.61
C LEU A 64 11.04 -13.00 -5.16
N LEU A 65 10.01 -12.44 -5.80
CA LEU A 65 8.61 -12.75 -5.53
C LEU A 65 8.08 -13.84 -6.48
N PRO A 66 7.26 -14.79 -5.98
CA PRO A 66 6.74 -14.86 -4.61
C PRO A 66 7.79 -15.37 -3.59
N LEU A 67 7.68 -14.89 -2.35
CA LEU A 67 8.54 -15.28 -1.22
C LEU A 67 8.15 -16.67 -0.69
N PRO A 68 9.11 -17.50 -0.23
CA PRO A 68 8.80 -18.78 0.37
C PRO A 68 8.18 -18.59 1.76
N LYS A 69 7.01 -19.18 2.01
CA LYS A 69 6.34 -19.14 3.33
C LYS A 69 7.10 -19.88 4.42
N LYS A 70 7.89 -20.90 4.06
CA LYS A 70 8.68 -21.72 4.98
C LYS A 70 10.16 -21.43 4.75
N THR A 71 10.76 -20.74 5.70
CA THR A 71 12.20 -20.44 5.72
C THR A 71 12.71 -20.41 7.17
N GLY A 72 14.00 -20.15 7.38
CA GLY A 72 14.57 -20.05 8.71
C GLY A 72 14.10 -18.79 9.44
N LYS A 73 14.52 -17.62 8.97
CA LYS A 73 14.35 -16.35 9.68
C LYS A 73 14.22 -15.19 8.71
N ILE A 74 13.22 -14.33 8.95
CA ILE A 74 12.93 -13.18 8.07
C ILE A 74 12.89 -11.88 8.87
N LEU A 75 13.23 -10.80 8.19
CA LEU A 75 13.12 -9.45 8.72
C LEU A 75 11.90 -8.75 8.13
N VAL A 76 11.08 -8.16 8.99
CA VAL A 76 10.09 -7.14 8.60
C VAL A 76 10.54 -5.81 9.20
N ALA A 77 10.62 -4.78 8.38
CA ALA A 77 11.14 -3.47 8.78
C ALA A 77 10.38 -2.31 8.14
N GLY A 78 10.69 -1.09 8.58
CA GLY A 78 10.12 0.15 8.06
C GLY A 78 8.94 0.67 8.88
N THR A 79 8.77 2.00 8.82
CA THR A 79 7.79 2.76 9.61
C THR A 79 6.35 2.34 9.38
N HIS A 80 6.05 1.78 8.21
CA HIS A 80 4.68 1.42 7.79
C HIS A 80 4.37 -0.07 7.98
N ALA A 81 5.32 -0.86 8.46
CA ALA A 81 5.13 -2.31 8.54
C ALA A 81 4.11 -2.71 9.62
N ASP A 82 4.12 -2.02 10.76
CA ASP A 82 3.21 -2.29 11.88
C ASP A 82 2.40 -1.05 12.29
N ASN A 83 1.85 -0.35 11.29
CA ASN A 83 1.08 0.88 11.49
C ASN A 83 -0.18 0.88 10.61
N LEU A 84 -1.32 0.58 11.22
CA LEU A 84 -2.62 0.45 10.58
C LEU A 84 -3.11 1.80 10.06
N GLY A 85 -2.89 2.86 10.83
CA GLY A 85 -3.22 4.22 10.40
C GLY A 85 -2.50 4.64 9.13
N TYR A 86 -1.19 4.35 9.05
CA TYR A 86 -0.38 4.72 7.88
C TYR A 86 -0.78 3.94 6.61
N GLN A 87 -1.10 2.65 6.72
CA GLN A 87 -1.59 1.89 5.56
C GLN A 87 -3.00 2.30 5.11
N CYS A 88 -3.77 3.00 5.96
CA CYS A 88 -5.08 3.54 5.58
C CYS A 88 -4.99 4.96 4.97
N GLY A 89 -4.11 5.81 5.51
CA GLY A 89 -3.94 7.20 5.06
C GLY A 89 -5.04 8.15 5.57
N GLY A 90 -5.22 9.28 4.87
CA GLY A 90 -6.23 10.29 5.21
C GLY A 90 -7.66 9.76 5.13
N TRP A 91 -8.62 10.51 5.69
CA TRP A 91 -10.04 10.13 5.72
C TRP A 91 -10.34 8.79 6.41
N THR A 92 -9.46 8.33 7.29
CA THR A 92 -9.67 7.13 8.10
C THR A 92 -9.77 7.51 9.56
N ILE A 93 -10.95 7.30 10.17
CA ILE A 93 -11.37 7.72 11.52
C ILE A 93 -11.34 9.24 11.74
N THR A 94 -10.23 9.91 11.46
CA THR A 94 -10.11 11.37 11.46
C THR A 94 -9.91 11.89 10.04
N TRP A 95 -10.09 13.21 9.86
CA TRP A 95 -9.89 13.88 8.58
C TRP A 95 -8.51 13.64 7.98
N GLN A 96 -7.44 13.89 8.75
CA GLN A 96 -6.06 13.72 8.29
C GLN A 96 -5.56 12.27 8.40
N GLY A 97 -6.41 11.35 8.89
CA GLY A 97 -6.01 9.99 9.22
C GLY A 97 -5.45 9.87 10.63
N LEU A 98 -4.76 8.77 10.92
CA LEU A 98 -4.23 8.50 12.25
C LEU A 98 -2.87 7.80 12.19
N ASP A 99 -2.14 7.88 13.29
CA ASP A 99 -0.96 7.06 13.55
C ASP A 99 -1.35 5.94 14.54
N GLY A 100 -0.80 4.75 14.35
CA GLY A 100 -0.94 3.62 15.25
C GLY A 100 -2.07 2.67 14.90
N ASN A 101 -2.37 1.78 15.85
CA ASN A 101 -3.17 0.57 15.61
C ASN A 101 -4.48 0.52 16.42
N ASP A 102 -4.71 1.49 17.31
CA ASP A 102 -5.72 1.34 18.39
C ASP A 102 -7.08 2.00 18.08
N LEU A 103 -7.19 2.78 16.99
CA LEU A 103 -8.39 3.58 16.68
C LEU A 103 -9.34 2.93 15.67
N THR A 104 -8.93 1.81 15.04
CA THR A 104 -9.78 1.03 14.14
C THR A 104 -9.34 -0.44 14.13
N ILE A 105 -10.17 -1.31 13.57
CA ILE A 105 -9.91 -2.75 13.52
C ILE A 105 -9.41 -3.13 12.13
N GLY A 106 -8.24 -3.76 12.07
CA GLY A 106 -7.64 -4.26 10.84
C GLY A 106 -6.43 -5.15 11.10
N THR A 107 -5.73 -5.50 10.04
CA THR A 107 -4.50 -6.29 10.05
C THR A 107 -3.37 -5.47 9.44
N THR A 108 -2.32 -5.23 10.22
CA THR A 108 -1.09 -4.58 9.71
C THR A 108 -0.35 -5.49 8.75
N ILE A 109 0.54 -4.94 7.92
CA ILE A 109 1.38 -5.77 7.03
C ILE A 109 2.27 -6.73 7.84
N LEU A 110 2.80 -6.31 8.99
CA LEU A 110 3.55 -7.19 9.90
C LEU A 110 2.69 -8.34 10.40
N ALA A 111 1.46 -8.06 10.87
CA ALA A 111 0.53 -9.09 11.32
C ALA A 111 0.17 -10.05 10.19
N ALA A 112 -0.07 -9.52 8.97
CA ALA A 112 -0.33 -10.33 7.79
C ALA A 112 0.84 -11.26 7.43
N VAL A 113 2.08 -10.77 7.50
CA VAL A 113 3.27 -11.60 7.29
C VAL A 113 3.32 -12.73 8.32
N LYS A 114 3.15 -12.42 9.61
CA LYS A 114 3.13 -13.42 10.70
C LYS A 114 2.05 -14.48 10.50
N ASN A 115 0.87 -14.09 10.03
CA ASN A 115 -0.25 -15.00 9.75
C ASN A 115 0.00 -15.90 8.53
N THR A 116 0.90 -15.51 7.63
CA THR A 116 1.09 -16.18 6.32
C THR A 116 2.24 -17.16 6.30
N VAL A 117 3.31 -16.87 7.04
CA VAL A 117 4.50 -17.75 7.08
C VAL A 117 4.23 -19.04 7.86
N ALA A 118 5.01 -20.09 7.57
CA ALA A 118 4.93 -21.34 8.31
C ALA A 118 5.27 -21.10 9.79
N PRO A 119 4.66 -21.82 10.75
CA PRO A 119 4.92 -21.66 12.19
C PRO A 119 6.39 -21.85 12.60
N THR A 120 7.19 -22.53 11.76
CA THR A 120 8.64 -22.72 11.97
C THR A 120 9.49 -21.53 11.52
N THR A 121 8.93 -20.58 10.79
CA THR A 121 9.65 -19.41 10.28
C THR A 121 9.69 -18.33 11.35
N GLN A 122 10.88 -17.92 11.76
CA GLN A 122 11.03 -16.84 12.72
C GLN A 122 10.84 -15.47 12.04
N VAL A 123 9.85 -14.69 12.50
CA VAL A 123 9.64 -13.31 12.03
C VAL A 123 10.22 -12.33 13.05
N VAL A 124 11.24 -11.58 12.66
CA VAL A 124 11.80 -10.48 13.46
C VAL A 124 11.30 -9.16 12.92
N TYR A 125 10.75 -8.33 13.81
CA TYR A 125 10.38 -6.95 13.50
C TYR A 125 11.39 -5.98 14.09
N ASN A 126 11.89 -5.07 13.26
CA ASN A 126 12.63 -3.90 13.70
C ASN A 126 12.23 -2.74 12.79
N GLN A 127 11.66 -1.67 13.34
CA GLN A 127 11.12 -0.57 12.55
C GLN A 127 12.20 0.14 11.73
N ASN A 128 13.40 0.35 12.29
CA ASN A 128 14.49 1.05 11.62
C ASN A 128 15.86 0.43 11.96
N PRO A 129 16.15 -0.77 11.44
CA PRO A 129 17.42 -1.44 11.69
C PRO A 129 18.57 -0.72 11.00
N ASP A 130 19.71 -0.67 11.68
CA ASP A 130 20.98 -0.31 11.04
C ASP A 130 21.54 -1.48 10.21
N ALA A 131 22.54 -1.20 9.37
CA ALA A 131 23.15 -2.22 8.51
C ALA A 131 23.86 -3.34 9.30
N ASN A 132 24.38 -3.07 10.50
CA ASN A 132 25.10 -4.08 11.30
C ASN A 132 24.13 -5.10 11.89
N PHE A 133 22.96 -4.65 12.35
CA PHE A 133 21.87 -5.52 12.77
C PHE A 133 21.41 -6.43 11.63
N VAL A 134 21.23 -5.87 10.42
CA VAL A 134 20.79 -6.65 9.25
C VAL A 134 21.82 -7.72 8.89
N LYS A 135 23.12 -7.37 8.83
CA LYS A 135 24.21 -8.29 8.46
C LYS A 135 24.43 -9.40 9.49
N SER A 136 24.31 -9.09 10.78
CA SER A 136 24.50 -10.08 11.86
C SER A 136 23.25 -10.91 12.14
N GLY A 137 22.10 -10.54 11.58
CA GLY A 137 20.80 -11.13 11.90
C GLY A 137 20.50 -12.49 11.25
N GLU A 138 21.32 -12.94 10.28
CA GLU A 138 21.15 -14.20 9.54
C GLU A 138 19.74 -14.37 8.93
N PHE A 139 19.26 -13.31 8.27
CA PHE A 139 17.95 -13.30 7.64
C PHE A 139 18.00 -13.87 6.21
N ASP A 140 16.99 -14.65 5.83
CA ASP A 140 16.85 -15.22 4.48
C ASP A 140 16.42 -14.15 3.46
N TYR A 141 15.50 -13.28 3.85
CA TYR A 141 15.06 -12.11 3.10
C TYR A 141 14.43 -11.07 4.04
N ALA A 142 14.29 -9.84 3.54
CA ALA A 142 13.62 -8.75 4.25
C ALA A 142 12.42 -8.18 3.50
N ILE A 143 11.39 -7.78 4.25
CA ILE A 143 10.24 -7.00 3.79
C ILE A 143 10.34 -5.62 4.44
N VAL A 144 10.57 -4.58 3.65
CA VAL A 144 10.68 -3.19 4.12
C VAL A 144 9.44 -2.42 3.69
N VAL A 145 8.67 -1.91 4.64
CA VAL A 145 7.42 -1.18 4.38
C VAL A 145 7.60 0.28 4.78
N VAL A 146 7.59 1.17 3.80
CA VAL A 146 7.82 2.62 3.97
C VAL A 146 6.84 3.41 3.11
N GLY A 147 6.73 4.71 3.32
CA GLY A 147 5.68 5.45 2.67
C GLY A 147 5.54 6.91 3.05
N GLU A 148 4.43 7.50 2.59
CA GLU A 148 3.95 8.81 3.02
C GLU A 148 3.12 8.65 4.31
N PRO A 149 3.25 9.55 5.31
CA PRO A 149 2.31 9.60 6.42
C PRO A 149 0.91 10.01 5.92
N PRO A 150 -0.15 9.77 6.72
CA PRO A 150 -1.50 10.19 6.38
C PRO A 150 -1.62 11.69 6.09
N TYR A 151 -2.40 12.04 5.07
CA TYR A 151 -2.77 13.41 4.73
C TYR A 151 -4.12 13.46 4.02
N ALA A 152 -4.80 14.60 4.08
CA ALA A 152 -5.99 14.91 3.30
C ALA A 152 -5.97 16.36 2.79
N GLU A 153 -6.42 16.53 1.54
CA GLU A 153 -6.57 17.84 0.88
C GLU A 153 -5.26 18.63 0.84
N MET A 154 -5.28 19.92 1.22
CA MET A 154 -4.13 20.83 1.15
C MET A 154 -2.93 20.39 2.00
N TYR A 155 -3.15 19.56 3.03
CA TYR A 155 -2.05 19.00 3.82
C TYR A 155 -1.24 17.94 3.06
N GLY A 156 -1.79 17.43 1.95
CA GLY A 156 -1.09 16.56 1.02
C GLY A 156 -0.29 17.29 -0.04
N ASP A 157 -0.37 18.62 -0.15
CA ASP A 157 0.38 19.36 -1.17
C ASP A 157 1.88 19.25 -0.90
N SER A 158 2.63 18.77 -1.89
CA SER A 158 4.08 18.58 -1.77
C SER A 158 4.76 18.84 -3.11
N THR A 159 5.84 19.62 -3.07
CA THR A 159 6.67 19.96 -4.23
C THR A 159 7.86 19.00 -4.40
N ASN A 160 8.18 18.19 -3.39
CA ASN A 160 9.33 17.28 -3.42
C ASN A 160 8.94 15.81 -3.60
N LEU A 161 7.71 15.42 -3.23
CA LEU A 161 7.16 14.06 -3.34
C LEU A 161 8.11 12.96 -2.82
N THR A 162 8.86 13.25 -1.77
CA THR A 162 9.74 12.29 -1.10
C THR A 162 9.03 11.63 0.08
N ILE A 163 9.23 10.33 0.28
CA ILE A 163 8.74 9.62 1.47
C ILE A 163 9.47 10.07 2.75
N SER A 164 8.83 9.90 3.90
CA SER A 164 9.38 10.35 5.19
C SER A 164 10.58 9.53 5.66
N GLU A 165 11.51 10.19 6.36
CA GLU A 165 12.52 9.51 7.18
C GLU A 165 11.96 9.17 8.56
N PRO A 166 12.36 8.04 9.18
CA PRO A 166 13.18 6.98 8.60
C PRO A 166 12.42 6.18 7.54
N GLY A 167 12.99 6.09 6.34
CA GLY A 167 12.39 5.39 5.21
C GLY A 167 13.41 5.11 4.13
N PRO A 168 13.91 6.13 3.42
CA PRO A 168 15.06 6.00 2.53
C PRO A 168 16.30 5.42 3.23
N SER A 169 16.61 5.89 4.44
CA SER A 169 17.70 5.31 5.25
C SER A 169 17.47 3.84 5.59
N THR A 170 16.24 3.44 5.94
CA THR A 170 15.88 2.04 6.21
C THR A 170 16.01 1.18 4.95
N ILE A 171 15.57 1.67 3.78
CA ILE A 171 15.79 1.00 2.49
C ILE A 171 17.30 0.78 2.27
N GLY A 172 18.11 1.83 2.43
CA GLY A 172 19.56 1.76 2.26
C GLY A 172 20.23 0.73 3.18
N ASN A 173 19.89 0.74 4.47
CA ASN A 173 20.47 -0.16 5.46
C ASN A 173 20.12 -1.64 5.20
N VAL A 174 18.86 -1.91 4.86
CA VAL A 174 18.36 -3.28 4.67
C VAL A 174 18.74 -3.81 3.29
N CYS A 175 18.33 -3.12 2.22
CA CYS A 175 18.55 -3.57 0.84
C CYS A 175 20.01 -3.49 0.39
N GLY A 176 20.82 -2.64 1.05
CA GLY A 176 22.26 -2.62 0.86
C GLY A 176 22.99 -3.79 1.54
N SER A 177 22.32 -4.50 2.45
CA SER A 177 22.92 -5.56 3.26
C SER A 177 22.43 -6.97 2.90
N MET A 178 21.24 -7.08 2.30
CA MET A 178 20.63 -8.36 1.94
C MET A 178 19.54 -8.21 0.87
N LYS A 179 19.00 -9.34 0.39
CA LYS A 179 17.84 -9.32 -0.52
C LYS A 179 16.61 -8.74 0.17
N CYS A 180 15.98 -7.75 -0.46
CA CYS A 180 14.81 -7.10 0.11
C CYS A 180 13.67 -6.94 -0.91
N VAL A 181 12.43 -7.00 -0.41
CA VAL A 181 11.28 -6.39 -1.07
C VAL A 181 10.95 -5.08 -0.36
N VAL A 182 10.77 -4.01 -1.13
CA VAL A 182 10.25 -2.73 -0.63
C VAL A 182 8.78 -2.62 -1.01
N VAL A 183 7.92 -2.43 -0.03
CA VAL A 183 6.50 -2.13 -0.17
C VAL A 183 6.31 -0.65 0.13
N VAL A 184 5.92 0.11 -0.89
CA VAL A 184 5.68 1.56 -0.78
C VAL A 184 4.19 1.80 -0.56
N VAL A 185 3.86 2.38 0.60
CA VAL A 185 2.53 2.86 0.97
C VAL A 185 2.45 4.35 0.64
N SER A 186 1.67 4.74 -0.36
CA SER A 186 1.59 6.15 -0.79
C SER A 186 0.26 6.46 -1.47
N GLY A 187 -0.18 7.71 -1.38
CA GLY A 187 -1.40 8.16 -2.09
C GLY A 187 -1.17 8.38 -3.60
N ARG A 188 0.08 8.33 -4.05
CA ARG A 188 0.54 8.75 -5.38
C ARG A 188 1.95 8.23 -5.70
N PRO A 189 2.44 8.36 -6.95
CA PRO A 189 3.84 8.17 -7.26
C PRO A 189 4.73 9.13 -6.46
N VAL A 190 5.82 8.60 -5.91
CA VAL A 190 6.80 9.30 -5.08
C VAL A 190 8.22 9.08 -5.61
N VAL A 191 9.18 9.89 -5.16
CA VAL A 191 10.60 9.74 -5.55
C VAL A 191 11.11 8.36 -5.12
N MET A 192 11.38 7.49 -6.10
CA MET A 192 11.94 6.16 -5.87
C MET A 192 13.22 5.89 -6.67
N GLU A 193 13.49 6.65 -7.73
CA GLU A 193 14.63 6.45 -8.64
C GLU A 193 15.97 6.20 -7.91
N PRO A 194 16.34 6.96 -6.85
CA PRO A 194 17.63 6.79 -6.18
C PRO A 194 17.80 5.42 -5.51
N TYR A 195 16.69 4.74 -5.18
CA TYR A 195 16.69 3.48 -4.44
C TYR A 195 16.45 2.27 -5.35
N VAL A 196 15.94 2.46 -6.57
CA VAL A 196 15.55 1.35 -7.45
C VAL A 196 16.72 0.40 -7.73
N SER A 197 17.96 0.90 -7.79
CA SER A 197 19.15 0.07 -8.07
C SER A 197 19.49 -0.90 -6.93
N THR A 198 19.26 -0.52 -5.67
CA THR A 198 19.59 -1.34 -4.49
C THR A 198 18.49 -2.34 -4.15
N ILE A 199 17.23 -2.00 -4.42
CA ILE A 199 16.04 -2.82 -4.13
C ILE A 199 15.97 -4.04 -5.05
N ASP A 200 15.68 -5.24 -4.53
CA ASP A 200 15.51 -6.43 -5.38
C ASP A 200 14.09 -6.53 -5.93
N ALA A 201 13.07 -6.34 -5.10
CA ALA A 201 11.68 -6.24 -5.54
C ALA A 201 11.00 -4.97 -4.99
N LEU A 202 10.19 -4.31 -5.82
CA LEU A 202 9.51 -3.05 -5.47
C LEU A 202 8.02 -3.19 -5.76
N VAL A 203 7.18 -2.94 -4.75
CA VAL A 203 5.72 -3.00 -4.84
C VAL A 203 5.14 -1.64 -4.46
N ALA A 204 4.30 -1.08 -5.32
CA ALA A 204 3.43 0.03 -4.96
C ALA A 204 2.12 -0.53 -4.38
N ALA A 205 1.90 -0.31 -3.08
CA ALA A 205 0.71 -0.78 -2.36
C ALA A 205 -0.40 0.27 -2.24
N TRP A 206 -0.12 1.51 -2.67
CA TRP A 206 -1.02 2.65 -2.53
C TRP A 206 -1.37 2.90 -1.05
N LEU A 207 -2.64 3.15 -0.74
CA LEU A 207 -3.19 3.16 0.62
C LEU A 207 -4.12 1.95 0.76
N PRO A 208 -3.62 0.77 1.18
CA PRO A 208 -4.38 -0.48 1.13
C PRO A 208 -5.48 -0.60 2.19
N GLY A 209 -5.65 0.35 3.10
CA GLY A 209 -6.74 0.31 4.09
C GLY A 209 -6.51 -0.75 5.16
N THR A 210 -7.59 -1.31 5.73
CA THR A 210 -7.49 -2.14 6.95
C THR A 210 -7.01 -3.57 6.72
N GLU A 211 -7.03 -4.06 5.49
CA GLU A 211 -6.86 -5.49 5.19
C GLU A 211 -5.46 -5.82 4.64
N GLY A 212 -4.43 -5.61 5.48
CA GLY A 212 -3.02 -5.84 5.13
C GLY A 212 -2.70 -7.29 4.70
N GLN A 213 -3.59 -8.24 5.00
CA GLN A 213 -3.51 -9.61 4.50
C GLN A 213 -3.49 -9.68 2.97
N GLY A 214 -4.15 -8.74 2.27
CA GLY A 214 -4.11 -8.67 0.80
C GLY A 214 -2.70 -8.35 0.25
N VAL A 215 -1.85 -7.69 1.04
CA VAL A 215 -0.43 -7.48 0.68
C VAL A 215 0.33 -8.80 0.76
N ALA A 216 0.16 -9.54 1.86
CA ALA A 216 0.83 -10.82 2.07
C ALA A 216 0.38 -11.88 1.03
N ASP A 217 -0.92 -11.90 0.66
CA ASP A 217 -1.46 -12.79 -0.37
C ASP A 217 -0.65 -12.77 -1.68
N ALA A 218 -0.24 -11.57 -2.11
CA ALA A 218 0.56 -11.41 -3.33
C ALA A 218 2.05 -11.64 -3.09
N LEU A 219 2.61 -11.13 -1.99
CA LEU A 219 4.03 -11.30 -1.67
C LEU A 219 4.44 -12.76 -1.55
N PHE A 220 3.57 -13.59 -0.97
CA PHE A 220 3.81 -15.03 -0.74
C PHE A 220 3.19 -15.92 -1.81
N GLY A 221 2.60 -15.35 -2.86
CA GLY A 221 2.14 -16.08 -4.03
C GLY A 221 0.87 -16.91 -3.84
N ASP A 222 0.02 -16.60 -2.85
CA ASP A 222 -1.34 -17.14 -2.84
C ASP A 222 -2.12 -16.65 -4.06
N TYR A 223 -1.81 -15.44 -4.51
CA TYR A 223 -2.29 -14.85 -5.76
C TYR A 223 -1.14 -14.21 -6.52
N GLY A 224 -1.29 -14.14 -7.85
CA GLY A 224 -0.35 -13.41 -8.70
C GLY A 224 -0.56 -11.89 -8.64
N PHE A 225 0.50 -11.11 -8.83
CA PHE A 225 0.38 -9.67 -9.07
C PHE A 225 -0.31 -9.42 -10.42
N THR A 226 -1.36 -8.60 -10.41
CA THR A 226 -2.12 -8.24 -11.63
C THR A 226 -2.27 -6.73 -11.82
N GLY A 227 -2.04 -5.93 -10.78
CA GLY A 227 -2.24 -4.49 -10.82
C GLY A 227 -1.36 -3.81 -11.87
N LYS A 228 -1.90 -2.74 -12.45
CA LYS A 228 -1.21 -1.87 -13.41
C LYS A 228 -1.28 -0.44 -12.93
N LEU A 229 -0.23 0.34 -13.17
CA LEU A 229 -0.16 1.74 -12.81
C LEU A 229 -1.29 2.53 -13.47
N ALA A 230 -2.19 3.09 -12.66
CA ALA A 230 -3.21 4.03 -13.10
C ALA A 230 -2.67 5.47 -13.27
N ARG A 231 -1.39 5.70 -12.91
CA ARG A 231 -0.69 6.98 -13.06
C ARG A 231 0.75 6.76 -13.52
N THR A 232 1.30 7.72 -14.26
CA THR A 232 2.71 7.77 -14.61
C THR A 232 3.59 7.87 -13.35
N TRP A 233 4.63 7.06 -13.23
CA TRP A 233 5.67 7.23 -12.21
C TRP A 233 6.83 8.04 -12.79
N PHE A 234 7.09 9.23 -12.26
CA PHE A 234 8.15 10.12 -12.73
C PHE A 234 9.55 9.66 -12.29
N LYS A 235 10.59 10.08 -13.02
CA LYS A 235 12.00 9.93 -12.58
C LYS A 235 12.38 11.02 -11.59
N SER A 236 11.97 12.25 -11.88
CA SER A 236 12.20 13.43 -11.04
C SER A 236 10.97 14.32 -11.00
N VAL A 237 10.74 15.00 -9.88
CA VAL A 237 9.66 15.99 -9.74
C VAL A 237 9.78 17.16 -10.72
N ASN A 238 10.99 17.43 -11.23
CA ASN A 238 11.23 18.46 -12.26
C ASN A 238 10.56 18.14 -13.60
N GLN A 239 10.12 16.90 -13.81
CA GLN A 239 9.35 16.52 -15.01
C GLN A 239 7.87 16.89 -14.90
N LEU A 240 7.38 17.29 -13.72
CA LEU A 240 5.96 17.51 -13.50
C LEU A 240 5.51 18.89 -14.02
N PRO A 241 4.29 19.00 -14.60
CA PRO A 241 3.36 17.91 -14.89
C PRO A 241 3.77 17.08 -16.13
N MET A 242 3.69 15.74 -16.02
CA MET A 242 3.95 14.81 -17.14
C MET A 242 2.94 13.66 -17.12
N ASN A 243 2.18 13.51 -18.20
CA ASN A 243 1.10 12.54 -18.36
C ASN A 243 1.26 11.74 -19.66
N VAL A 244 0.61 10.57 -19.71
CA VAL A 244 0.60 9.72 -20.90
C VAL A 244 0.03 10.50 -22.09
N GLY A 245 0.77 10.53 -23.19
CA GLY A 245 0.41 11.29 -24.40
C GLY A 245 1.17 12.62 -24.56
N ASP A 246 1.86 13.10 -23.52
CA ASP A 246 2.68 14.32 -23.64
C ASP A 246 3.90 14.09 -24.55
N GLN A 247 4.31 15.13 -25.29
CA GLN A 247 5.47 15.04 -26.20
C GLN A 247 6.80 14.75 -25.46
N HIS A 248 6.92 15.20 -24.21
CA HIS A 248 8.10 15.03 -23.37
C HIS A 248 7.93 13.87 -22.36
N TYR A 249 7.11 12.86 -22.71
CA TYR A 249 6.81 11.72 -21.83
C TYR A 249 8.02 10.79 -21.63
N ASP A 250 8.73 10.97 -20.52
CA ASP A 250 9.91 10.18 -20.12
C ASP A 250 9.78 9.61 -18.69
N PRO A 251 8.90 8.61 -18.47
CA PRO A 251 8.61 8.11 -17.14
C PRO A 251 9.68 7.15 -16.60
N LEU A 252 9.75 7.00 -15.28
CA LEU A 252 10.46 5.90 -14.62
C LEU A 252 9.69 4.58 -14.85
N TYR A 253 8.38 4.62 -14.63
CA TYR A 253 7.45 3.56 -14.98
C TYR A 253 6.25 4.18 -15.72
N PRO A 254 5.93 3.76 -16.95
CA PRO A 254 4.85 4.35 -17.74
C PRO A 254 3.47 4.00 -17.17
N PHE A 255 2.45 4.77 -17.57
CA PHE A 255 1.06 4.42 -17.33
C PHE A 255 0.76 3.01 -17.87
N GLY A 256 0.00 2.23 -17.12
CA GLY A 256 -0.31 0.84 -17.44
C GLY A 256 0.83 -0.15 -17.16
N PHE A 257 1.98 0.30 -16.63
CA PHE A 257 3.07 -0.61 -16.23
C PHE A 257 2.70 -1.45 -15.02
N GLY A 258 3.20 -2.68 -14.95
CA GLY A 258 3.10 -3.55 -13.78
C GLY A 258 3.53 -4.95 -14.16
N LEU A 259 4.52 -5.49 -13.47
CA LEU A 259 4.95 -6.87 -13.63
C LEU A 259 3.89 -7.81 -13.06
N THR A 260 3.87 -9.05 -13.55
CA THR A 260 2.95 -10.08 -13.08
C THR A 260 3.72 -11.24 -12.48
N THR A 261 3.11 -11.90 -11.50
CA THR A 261 3.56 -13.21 -11.01
C THR A 261 2.46 -14.24 -11.21
N GLN A 262 2.83 -15.52 -11.19
CA GLN A 262 1.85 -16.61 -11.10
C GLN A 262 1.71 -17.01 -9.63
N PRO A 263 0.54 -17.51 -9.20
CA PRO A 263 0.40 -18.14 -7.90
C PRO A 263 1.46 -19.24 -7.71
N ALA A 264 2.02 -19.33 -6.51
CA ALA A 264 2.94 -20.40 -6.15
C ALA A 264 2.20 -21.74 -6.19
N LYS A 265 2.84 -22.78 -6.73
CA LYS A 265 2.32 -24.14 -6.61
C LYS A 265 2.47 -24.59 -5.16
N LEU A 266 1.38 -25.03 -4.55
CA LEU A 266 1.34 -25.61 -3.20
C LEU A 266 2.29 -26.81 -3.07
#